data_AF-A0A965UL14-F1
#
_entry.id   AF-A0A965UL14-F1
#
_cell.length_a   1.000
_cell.length_b   1.000
_cell.length_c   1.000
_cell.angle_alpha   90.00
_cell.angle_beta   90.00
_cell.angle_gamma   90.00
#
_symmetry.space_group_name_H-M   'P 1'
#
loop_
_entity.id
_entity.type
_entity.pdbx_description
1 polymer ?
#
loop_
_entity_poly.entity_id
_entity_poly.type
_entity_poly.pdbx_seq_one_letter_code
_entity_poly.pdbx_strand_id
1 'polypeptide(L)'
;MAENRLARELESTETFKRPEAWKPPELLPEVKPQAGWSYRWIRTSMVGQSDARNVSSKVREGWEPVKLADHPEMQFYVDPNSRFSDSIEIGGLLLCKTPQEFVNQRNAYYSAQAQAQTDAVDNSLMKESDARMPLFKERKSTTTFGKGK
;
A
#
# COMPACT_ATOMS: atom_id res chain seq x y z
N MET A 1 24.94 45.80 -8.07
CA MET A 1 24.59 44.78 -9.08
C MET A 1 24.01 43.59 -8.34
N ALA A 2 22.68 43.43 -8.37
CA ALA A 2 22.00 42.34 -7.68
C ALA A 2 21.89 41.15 -8.66
N GLU A 3 22.68 40.10 -8.42
CA GLU A 3 22.60 38.90 -9.25
C GLU A 3 21.26 38.17 -9.05
N ASN A 4 20.70 37.79 -10.19
CA ASN A 4 19.36 37.28 -10.40
C ASN A 4 19.23 35.84 -9.84
N ARG A 5 18.81 35.71 -8.58
CA ARG A 5 18.56 34.42 -7.91
C ARG A 5 17.49 33.54 -8.61
N LEU A 6 16.66 34.11 -9.48
CA LEU A 6 15.66 33.37 -10.26
C LEU A 6 16.27 32.47 -11.35
N ALA A 7 17.50 32.74 -11.80
CA ALA A 7 18.13 31.94 -12.87
C ALA A 7 18.53 30.53 -12.40
N ARG A 8 18.80 30.34 -11.10
CA ARG A 8 19.35 29.10 -10.56
C ARG A 8 18.31 28.00 -10.30
N GLU A 9 17.04 28.37 -10.15
CA GLU A 9 15.94 27.40 -10.02
C GLU A 9 15.50 26.86 -11.39
N LEU A 10 15.72 27.63 -12.47
CA LEU A 10 15.45 27.22 -13.86
C LEU A 10 16.53 26.28 -14.45
N GLU A 11 17.72 26.24 -13.84
CA GLU A 11 18.80 25.28 -14.17
C GLU A 11 18.71 23.97 -13.37
N SER A 12 17.54 23.66 -12.81
CA SER A 12 17.24 22.32 -12.33
C SER A 12 17.36 21.33 -13.49
N THR A 13 18.07 20.23 -13.24
CA THR A 13 18.40 19.09 -14.12
C THR A 13 17.19 18.37 -14.76
N GLU A 14 16.00 18.96 -14.78
CA GLU A 14 14.81 18.46 -15.46
C GLU A 14 14.75 18.85 -16.95
N THR A 15 15.55 19.83 -17.39
CA THR A 15 15.58 20.31 -18.79
C THR A 15 16.30 19.35 -19.75
N PHE A 16 17.11 18.42 -19.24
CA PHE A 16 17.78 17.39 -20.04
C PHE A 16 17.25 15.99 -19.69
N LYS A 17 15.97 15.74 -19.99
CA LYS A 17 15.41 14.38 -19.93
C LYS A 17 16.10 13.51 -20.98
N ARG A 18 16.91 12.54 -20.54
CA ARG A 18 17.44 11.49 -21.40
C ARG A 18 16.26 10.74 -22.05
N PRO A 19 16.39 10.26 -23.30
CA PRO A 19 15.33 9.48 -23.92
C PRO A 19 15.00 8.29 -23.01
N GLU A 20 13.77 8.24 -22.53
CA GLU A 20 13.30 7.14 -21.69
C GLU A 20 13.32 5.86 -22.51
N ALA A 21 13.98 4.83 -21.98
CA ALA A 21 13.89 3.50 -22.55
C ALA A 21 12.45 3.01 -22.38
N TRP A 22 11.92 2.32 -23.39
CA TRP A 22 10.61 1.69 -23.30
C TRP A 22 10.53 0.79 -22.06
N LYS A 23 9.51 1.00 -21.23
CA LYS A 23 9.19 0.18 -20.06
C LYS A 23 7.85 -0.51 -20.26
N PRO A 24 7.67 -1.74 -19.76
CA PRO A 24 6.35 -2.37 -19.79
C PRO A 24 5.35 -1.50 -19.02
N PRO A 25 4.08 -1.46 -19.45
CA PRO A 25 3.06 -0.68 -18.76
C PRO A 25 2.81 -1.25 -17.37
N GLU A 26 2.75 -0.36 -16.38
CA GLU A 26 2.33 -0.72 -15.03
C GLU A 26 0.82 -1.02 -15.02
N LEU A 27 0.41 -2.00 -14.20
CA LEU A 27 -1.00 -2.41 -14.13
C LEU A 27 -1.91 -1.31 -13.55
N LEU A 28 -1.36 -0.49 -12.64
CA LEU A 28 -2.07 0.58 -11.98
C LEU A 28 -1.20 1.83 -12.00
N PRO A 29 -1.78 3.01 -12.29
CA PRO A 29 -1.04 4.26 -12.29
C PRO A 29 -0.64 4.68 -10.87
N GLU A 30 0.52 5.30 -10.72
CA GLU A 30 1.01 5.83 -9.46
C GLU A 30 0.26 7.11 -9.06
N VAL A 31 -0.33 7.12 -7.87
CA VAL A 31 -1.01 8.29 -7.30
C VAL A 31 -0.01 9.13 -6.55
N LYS A 32 -0.03 10.45 -6.76
CA LYS A 32 0.81 11.39 -6.00
C LYS A 32 0.43 11.34 -4.52
N PRO A 33 1.34 10.95 -3.60
CA PRO A 33 1.00 10.82 -2.21
C PRO A 33 0.78 12.20 -1.57
N GLN A 34 -0.35 12.37 -0.88
CA GLN A 34 -0.57 13.50 0.02
C GLN A 34 -0.02 13.19 1.43
N ALA A 35 0.69 14.15 2.03
CA ALA A 35 1.22 13.99 3.38
C ALA A 35 0.11 13.65 4.39
N GLY A 36 0.35 12.63 5.24
CA GLY A 36 -0.58 12.18 6.27
C GLY A 36 -1.66 11.21 5.79
N TRP A 37 -1.76 10.94 4.48
CA TRP A 37 -2.73 10.02 3.90
C TRP A 37 -2.05 8.80 3.30
N SER A 38 -2.63 7.62 3.52
CA SER A 38 -2.28 6.39 2.83
C SER A 38 -3.30 6.10 1.75
N TYR A 39 -2.82 5.64 0.60
CA TYR A 39 -3.66 5.27 -0.54
C TYR A 39 -3.64 3.76 -0.75
N ARG A 40 -4.77 3.21 -1.19
CA ARG A 40 -4.91 1.79 -1.50
C ARG A 40 -5.96 1.55 -2.56
N TRP A 41 -5.64 0.65 -3.49
CA TRP A 41 -6.60 0.08 -4.42
C TRP A 41 -7.43 -1.01 -3.73
N ILE A 42 -8.76 -0.82 -3.73
CA ILE A 42 -9.73 -1.70 -3.09
C ILE A 42 -10.58 -2.36 -4.15
N ARG A 43 -10.64 -3.68 -4.11
CA ARG A 43 -11.42 -4.45 -5.09
C ARG A 43 -12.92 -4.18 -4.96
N THR A 44 -13.50 -3.71 -6.05
CA THR A 44 -14.93 -3.50 -6.27
C THR A 44 -15.55 -4.65 -7.05
N SER A 45 -14.83 -5.25 -8.00
CA SER A 45 -15.31 -6.40 -8.77
C SER A 45 -14.20 -7.38 -9.10
N MET A 46 -14.57 -8.63 -9.37
CA MET A 46 -13.68 -9.69 -9.80
C MET A 46 -14.39 -10.55 -10.83
N VAL A 47 -13.80 -10.73 -12.02
CA VAL A 47 -14.37 -11.55 -13.11
C VAL A 47 -15.84 -11.15 -13.39
N GLY A 48 -16.11 -9.84 -13.45
CA GLY A 48 -17.43 -9.28 -13.70
C GLY A 48 -18.43 -9.35 -12.54
N GLN A 49 -18.08 -9.98 -11.42
CA GLN A 49 -18.92 -10.05 -10.22
C GLN A 49 -18.58 -8.92 -9.25
N SER A 50 -19.58 -8.21 -8.75
CA SER A 50 -19.37 -7.13 -7.78
C SER A 50 -19.06 -7.69 -6.39
N ASP A 51 -17.99 -7.21 -5.76
CA ASP A 51 -17.55 -7.54 -4.40
C ASP A 51 -17.94 -6.42 -3.42
N ALA A 52 -19.25 -6.20 -3.26
CA ALA A 52 -19.78 -5.17 -2.36
C ALA A 52 -19.39 -5.42 -0.88
N ARG A 53 -19.12 -6.68 -0.51
CA ARG A 53 -18.67 -7.05 0.84
C ARG A 53 -17.27 -6.51 1.12
N ASN A 54 -16.34 -6.61 0.17
CA ASN A 54 -15.02 -6.04 0.35
C ASN A 54 -15.08 -4.51 0.49
N VAL A 55 -15.79 -3.82 -0.41
CA VAL A 55 -15.94 -2.35 -0.35
C VAL A 55 -16.55 -1.92 0.99
N SER A 56 -17.68 -2.51 1.39
CA SER A 56 -18.34 -2.18 2.66
C SER A 56 -17.50 -2.49 3.91
N SER A 57 -16.70 -3.57 3.89
CA SER A 57 -15.75 -3.86 4.97
C SER A 57 -14.68 -2.77 5.07
N LYS A 58 -14.16 -2.30 3.94
CA LYS A 58 -13.10 -1.28 3.93
C LYS A 58 -13.61 0.11 4.28
N VAL A 59 -14.82 0.47 3.85
CA VAL A 59 -15.46 1.71 4.30
C VAL A 59 -15.61 1.71 5.82
N ARG A 60 -16.02 0.59 6.43
CA ARG A 60 -16.09 0.45 7.90
C ARG A 60 -14.72 0.46 8.59
N GLU A 61 -13.65 0.07 7.90
CA GLU A 61 -12.27 0.20 8.38
C GLU A 61 -11.74 1.65 8.29
N GLY A 62 -12.50 2.59 7.69
CA GLY A 62 -12.09 3.99 7.52
C GLY A 62 -11.42 4.30 6.19
N TRP A 63 -11.62 3.47 5.16
CA TRP A 63 -11.19 3.78 3.80
C TRP A 63 -12.26 4.58 3.06
N GLU A 64 -11.88 5.75 2.56
CA GLU A 64 -12.76 6.66 1.85
C GLU A 64 -12.39 6.72 0.35
N PRO A 65 -13.35 6.62 -0.58
CA PRO A 65 -13.08 6.76 -2.01
C PRO A 65 -12.43 8.11 -2.34
N VAL A 66 -11.38 8.08 -3.16
CA VAL A 66 -10.71 9.29 -3.62
C VAL A 66 -11.49 9.89 -4.77
N LYS A 67 -11.84 11.17 -4.65
CA LYS A 67 -12.53 11.90 -5.70
C LYS A 67 -11.58 12.25 -6.84
N LEU A 68 -12.09 12.22 -8.07
CA LEU A 68 -11.32 12.62 -9.24
C LEU A 68 -10.84 14.09 -9.17
N ALA A 69 -11.60 14.95 -8.49
CA ALA A 69 -11.23 16.35 -8.28
C ALA A 69 -9.92 16.53 -7.48
N ASP A 70 -9.59 15.59 -6.59
CA ASP A 70 -8.36 15.64 -5.80
C ASP A 70 -7.13 15.26 -6.65
N HIS A 71 -7.34 14.47 -7.71
CA HIS A 71 -6.29 13.89 -8.56
C HIS A 71 -6.69 13.95 -10.05
N PRO A 72 -6.69 15.15 -10.67
CA PRO A 72 -7.07 15.31 -12.07
C PRO A 72 -6.16 14.57 -13.05
N GLU A 73 -4.92 14.25 -12.65
CA GLU A 73 -3.98 13.44 -13.43
C GLU A 73 -4.52 12.04 -13.76
N MET A 74 -5.51 11.55 -13.01
CA MET A 74 -6.09 10.22 -13.17
C MET A 74 -7.26 10.15 -14.15
N GLN A 75 -7.70 11.29 -14.70
CA GLN A 75 -8.91 11.38 -15.53
C GLN A 75 -8.95 10.39 -16.70
N PHE A 76 -7.80 10.11 -17.32
CA PHE A 76 -7.72 9.21 -18.47
C PHE A 76 -7.83 7.72 -18.12
N TYR A 77 -7.68 7.36 -16.84
CA TYR A 77 -7.70 5.97 -16.39
C TYR A 77 -9.05 5.54 -15.81
N VAL A 78 -9.92 6.49 -15.48
CA VAL A 78 -11.22 6.21 -14.85
C VAL A 78 -12.15 5.50 -15.82
N ASP A 79 -12.78 4.43 -15.36
CA ASP A 79 -13.81 3.71 -16.12
C ASP A 79 -15.08 4.58 -16.28
N PRO A 80 -15.50 4.91 -17.52
CA PRO A 80 -16.72 5.67 -17.76
C PRO A 80 -17.99 4.99 -17.24
N ASN A 81 -17.99 3.67 -17.08
CA ASN A 81 -19.13 2.87 -16.61
C ASN A 81 -19.06 2.57 -15.10
N SER A 82 -18.17 3.24 -14.36
CA SER A 82 -18.02 3.04 -12.93
C SER A 82 -19.31 3.34 -12.16
N ARG A 83 -19.59 2.53 -11.14
CA ARG A 83 -20.64 2.82 -10.15
C ARG A 83 -20.30 4.03 -9.28
N PHE A 84 -19.03 4.40 -9.21
CA PHE A 84 -18.50 5.49 -8.41
C PHE A 84 -18.12 6.65 -9.33
N SER A 85 -19.12 7.32 -9.90
CA SER A 85 -18.96 8.36 -10.94
C SER A 85 -17.92 9.44 -10.62
N ASP A 86 -17.81 9.81 -9.35
CA ASP A 86 -16.95 10.92 -8.92
C ASP A 86 -15.60 10.43 -8.37
N SER A 87 -15.38 9.12 -8.33
CA SER A 87 -14.20 8.48 -7.75
C SER A 87 -13.35 7.79 -8.81
N ILE A 88 -12.11 7.50 -8.44
CA ILE A 88 -11.16 6.86 -9.35
C ILE A 88 -11.33 5.34 -9.25
N GLU A 89 -11.98 4.75 -10.25
CA GLU A 89 -12.09 3.30 -10.43
C GLU A 89 -11.42 2.86 -11.73
N ILE A 90 -10.59 1.82 -11.65
CA ILE A 90 -9.88 1.22 -12.79
C ILE A 90 -10.08 -0.30 -12.74
N GLY A 91 -10.74 -0.88 -13.74
CA GLY A 91 -10.80 -2.33 -13.93
C GLY A 91 -11.34 -3.11 -12.71
N GLY A 92 -12.30 -2.56 -11.98
CA GLY A 92 -12.85 -3.16 -10.76
C GLY A 92 -12.04 -2.91 -9.49
N LEU A 93 -11.11 -1.96 -9.51
CA LEU A 93 -10.37 -1.48 -8.34
C LEU A 93 -10.68 0.00 -8.09
N LEU A 94 -11.17 0.32 -6.91
CA LEU A 94 -11.45 1.67 -6.44
C LEU A 94 -10.27 2.20 -5.64
N LEU A 95 -9.78 3.38 -6.00
CA LEU A 95 -8.78 4.08 -5.20
C LEU A 95 -9.42 4.68 -3.96
N CYS A 96 -8.92 4.29 -2.79
CA CYS A 96 -9.34 4.85 -1.51
C CYS A 96 -8.15 5.43 -0.74
N LYS A 97 -8.44 6.44 0.09
CA LYS A 97 -7.51 7.03 1.04
C LYS A 97 -7.96 6.79 2.48
N THR A 98 -7.02 6.80 3.41
CA THR A 98 -7.27 6.76 4.85
C THR A 98 -6.13 7.50 5.57
N PRO A 99 -6.33 8.07 6.76
CA PRO A 99 -5.22 8.66 7.51
C PRO A 99 -4.14 7.61 7.80
N GLN A 100 -2.87 8.01 7.68
CA GLN A 100 -1.73 7.11 7.90
C GLN A 100 -1.74 6.48 9.31
N GLU A 101 -2.29 7.20 10.29
CA GLU A 101 -2.46 6.71 11.66
C GLU A 101 -3.31 5.45 11.74
N PHE A 102 -4.41 5.36 10.96
CA PHE A 102 -5.29 4.20 10.96
C PHE A 102 -4.58 2.97 10.41
N VAL A 103 -3.76 3.15 9.37
CA VAL A 103 -2.92 2.06 8.82
C VAL A 103 -1.91 1.60 9.87
N ASN A 104 -1.26 2.53 10.56
CA ASN A 104 -0.28 2.21 11.61
C ASN A 104 -0.93 1.44 12.78
N GLN A 105 -2.08 1.90 13.26
CA GLN A 105 -2.86 1.23 14.31
C GLN A 105 -3.26 -0.19 13.89
N ARG A 106 -3.76 -0.35 12.67
CA ARG A 106 -4.11 -1.66 12.11
C ARG A 106 -2.89 -2.58 12.05
N ASN A 107 -1.76 -2.09 11.55
CA ASN A 107 -0.53 -2.87 11.45
C ASN A 107 -0.03 -3.30 12.84
N ALA A 108 -0.09 -2.40 13.83
CA ALA A 108 0.26 -2.70 15.20
C ALA A 108 -0.66 -3.79 15.79
N TYR A 109 -1.97 -3.71 15.57
CA TYR A 109 -2.93 -4.71 16.03
C TYR A 109 -2.62 -6.11 15.48
N TYR A 110 -2.46 -6.24 14.16
CA TYR A 110 -2.17 -7.54 13.54
C TYR A 110 -0.76 -8.05 13.88
N SER A 111 0.22 -7.16 14.03
CA SER A 111 1.55 -7.52 14.50
C SER A 111 1.51 -8.09 15.93
N ALA A 112 0.78 -7.43 16.84
CA ALA A 112 0.58 -7.92 18.21
C ALA A 112 -0.15 -9.27 18.24
N GLN A 113 -1.17 -9.45 17.39
CA GLN A 113 -1.88 -10.72 17.28
C GLN A 113 -0.97 -11.86 16.78
N ALA A 114 -0.15 -11.61 15.75
CA ALA A 114 0.80 -12.57 15.24
C ALA A 114 1.89 -12.92 16.28
N GLN A 115 2.35 -11.94 17.05
CA GLN A 115 3.28 -12.14 18.14
C GLN A 115 2.67 -13.01 19.24
N ALA A 116 1.44 -12.71 19.67
CA ALA A 116 0.73 -13.47 20.68
C ALA A 116 0.48 -14.93 20.26
N GLN A 117 0.19 -15.19 18.99
CA GLN A 117 0.07 -16.55 18.45
C GLN A 117 1.42 -17.29 18.54
N THR A 118 2.51 -16.64 18.16
CA THR A 118 3.86 -17.21 18.24
C THR A 118 4.22 -17.57 19.68
N ASP A 119 3.98 -16.65 20.62
CA ASP A 119 4.29 -16.87 22.02
C ASP A 119 3.39 -17.94 22.66
N ALA A 120 2.13 -18.07 22.23
CA ALA A 120 1.24 -19.14 22.66
C ALA A 120 1.74 -20.53 22.23
N VAL A 121 2.19 -20.66 20.98
CA VAL A 121 2.81 -21.91 20.48
C VAL A 121 4.05 -22.25 21.29
N ASP A 122 4.91 -21.25 21.53
CA ASP A 122 6.12 -21.45 22.32
C ASP A 122 5.81 -21.86 23.76
N ASN A 123 4.81 -21.25 24.39
CA ASN A 123 4.40 -21.61 25.74
C ASN A 123 3.85 -23.04 25.82
N SER A 124 3.09 -23.48 24.81
CA SER A 124 2.62 -24.86 24.71
C SER A 124 3.79 -25.84 24.57
N LEU A 125 4.76 -25.52 23.70
CA LEU A 125 5.95 -26.33 23.50
C LEU A 125 6.80 -26.44 24.78
N MET A 126 6.98 -25.33 25.50
CA MET A 126 7.75 -25.31 26.75
C MET A 126 7.05 -26.04 27.89
N LYS A 127 5.71 -26.05 27.92
CA LYS A 127 4.92 -26.80 28.91
C LYS A 127 5.10 -28.31 28.78
N GLU A 128 5.36 -28.80 27.57
CA GLU A 128 5.62 -30.21 27.28
C GLU A 128 7.10 -30.60 27.45
N SER A 129 7.97 -29.65 27.84
CA SER A 129 9.39 -29.92 28.04
C SER A 129 9.63 -30.76 29.30
N ASP A 130 10.26 -31.92 29.13
CA ASP A 130 10.78 -32.71 30.24
C ASP A 130 12.09 -32.09 30.77
N ALA A 131 12.25 -32.02 32.09
CA ALA A 131 13.44 -31.47 32.74
C ALA A 131 14.73 -32.25 32.42
N ARG A 132 14.63 -33.52 32.02
CA ARG A 132 15.77 -34.38 31.64
C ARG A 132 16.20 -34.19 30.17
N MET A 133 15.33 -33.62 29.34
CA MET A 133 15.62 -33.27 27.95
C MET A 133 14.98 -31.91 27.62
N PRO A 134 15.60 -30.80 28.05
CA PRO A 134 15.05 -29.47 27.81
C PRO A 134 15.06 -29.13 26.32
N LEU A 135 13.91 -28.69 25.80
CA LEU A 135 13.81 -28.13 24.45
C LEU A 135 14.44 -26.74 24.42
N PHE A 136 15.55 -26.56 23.70
CA PHE A 136 16.20 -25.26 23.54
C PHE A 136 15.54 -24.43 22.44
N LYS A 137 15.22 -23.18 22.78
CA LYS A 137 14.59 -22.21 21.87
C LYS A 137 15.64 -21.30 21.22
N GLU A 138 16.33 -21.78 20.18
CA GLU A 138 17.14 -20.90 19.33
C GLU A 138 16.27 -20.29 18.21
N ARG A 139 15.73 -19.08 18.42
CA ARG A 139 15.09 -18.32 17.35
C ARG A 139 16.16 -17.77 16.39
N LYS A 140 16.52 -18.54 15.36
CA LYS A 140 17.36 -18.06 14.23
C LYS A 140 16.46 -17.71 13.03
N SER A 141 16.18 -16.42 12.84
CA SER A 141 15.54 -15.92 11.62
C SER A 141 16.61 -15.49 10.62
N THR A 142 17.10 -16.42 9.80
CA THR A 142 17.97 -16.06 8.66
C THR A 142 17.09 -15.75 7.46
N THR A 143 17.11 -14.50 7.00
CA THR A 143 16.49 -14.13 5.71
C THR A 143 17.58 -14.10 4.65
N THR A 144 17.54 -15.06 3.72
CA THR A 144 18.45 -15.07 2.57
C THR A 144 17.73 -14.41 1.41
N PHE A 145 18.10 -13.17 1.10
CA PHE A 145 17.70 -12.56 -0.17
C PHE A 145 18.49 -13.23 -1.28
N GLY A 146 17.81 -13.99 -2.14
CA GLY A 146 18.43 -14.56 -3.32
C GLY A 146 18.96 -13.43 -4.21
N LYS A 147 20.28 -13.35 -4.39
CA LYS A 147 20.88 -12.56 -5.46
C LYS A 147 20.50 -13.25 -6.78
N GLY A 148 19.46 -12.74 -7.43
CA GLY A 148 19.16 -13.09 -8.82
C GLY A 148 20.39 -12.82 -9.68
N LYS A 149 20.79 -13.82 -10.46
CA LYS A 149 21.72 -13.65 -11.57
C LYS A 149 21.03 -12.95 -12.73
#